data_AF-A0A523X641-F1
#
_entry.id   AF-A0A523X641-F1
#
_cell.length_a   1.000
_cell.length_b   1.000
_cell.length_c   1.000
_cell.angle_alpha   90.00
_cell.angle_beta   90.00
_cell.angle_gamma   90.00
#
_symmetry.space_group_name_H-M   'P 1'
#
loop_
_entity.id
_entity.type
_entity.pdbx_description
1 polymer ?
#
loop_
_entity_poly.entity_id
_entity_poly.type
_entity_poly.pdbx_seq_one_letter_code
_entity_poly.pdbx_strand_id
1 'polypeptide(L)'
;MKKKPQAVERALENLVEQAKEGDRDALEELVRRIQDRIYGIALRMLYHPADAEDATQEILIKIITHLDGFRGESGFKTWAYRIASNHLLTTRKRRAEEWNSTFDKCERRIEKGLSYCGHQSFNEAENGLLLEEMKLACMQALLLCLSREIRMAFILGVVFQTTGIEGGEILDISPESFRQRLSRGRKQISDFMSTKCSLVNPKNPCHCEKILSFDIEKARVIDPENLLFADHLCYAKKNGQAMKQLQELDELVRVTTLFRSHPDYAAPEAFVEIVRKLVDSRKFQLFK
;
A
#
# COMPACT_ATOMS: atom_id res chain seq x y z
N MET A 1 -22.14 34.29 5.88
CA MET A 1 -21.38 33.02 5.89
C MET A 1 -22.39 31.88 5.87
N LYS A 2 -22.64 31.29 4.69
CA LYS A 2 -23.58 30.18 4.52
C LYS A 2 -22.96 28.92 5.13
N LYS A 3 -23.65 28.33 6.12
CA LYS A 3 -23.33 27.00 6.67
C LYS A 3 -23.27 25.99 5.52
N LYS A 4 -22.10 25.37 5.29
CA LYS A 4 -22.02 24.14 4.49
C LYS A 4 -22.94 23.11 5.16
N PRO A 5 -23.91 22.51 4.46
CA PRO A 5 -24.71 21.44 5.04
C PRO A 5 -23.78 20.29 5.39
N GLN A 6 -23.87 19.86 6.64
CA GLN A 6 -23.28 18.65 7.17
C GLN A 6 -23.90 17.50 6.35
N ALA A 7 -23.19 17.03 5.33
CA ALA A 7 -23.60 15.87 4.54
C ALA A 7 -23.70 14.70 5.52
N VAL A 8 -24.94 14.29 5.78
CA VAL A 8 -25.28 13.08 6.53
C VAL A 8 -24.35 11.97 6.06
N GLU A 9 -23.65 11.33 7.00
CA GLU A 9 -22.76 10.21 6.74
C GLU A 9 -23.57 9.08 6.10
N ARG A 10 -23.73 9.12 4.77
CA ARG A 10 -24.53 8.13 4.03
C ARG A 10 -23.86 6.78 4.25
N ALA A 11 -24.63 5.77 4.65
CA ALA A 11 -24.13 4.41 4.69
C ALA A 11 -23.60 4.03 3.30
N LEU A 12 -22.47 3.32 3.24
CA LEU A 12 -21.81 2.97 1.98
C LEU A 12 -22.75 2.21 1.04
N GLU A 13 -23.64 1.39 1.60
CA GLU A 13 -24.67 0.65 0.88
C GLU A 13 -25.70 1.58 0.22
N ASN A 14 -26.13 2.65 0.89
CA ASN A 14 -27.04 3.64 0.30
C ASN A 14 -26.40 4.36 -0.89
N LEU A 15 -25.10 4.65 -0.81
CA LEU A 15 -24.35 5.24 -1.93
C LEU A 15 -24.29 4.29 -3.12
N VAL A 16 -24.15 2.98 -2.87
CA VAL A 16 -24.13 1.97 -3.93
C VAL A 16 -25.47 1.92 -4.67
N GLU A 17 -26.59 1.87 -3.94
CA GLU A 17 -27.91 1.81 -4.58
C GLU A 17 -28.22 3.08 -5.37
N GLN A 18 -27.94 4.26 -4.79
CA GLN A 18 -28.08 5.53 -5.51
C GLN A 18 -27.20 5.59 -6.77
N ALA A 19 -25.95 5.13 -6.67
CA ALA A 19 -25.04 5.10 -7.81
C ALA A 19 -25.52 4.15 -8.92
N LYS A 20 -26.13 3.01 -8.59
CA LYS A 20 -26.78 2.11 -9.56
C LYS A 20 -28.01 2.74 -10.23
N GLU A 21 -28.74 3.58 -9.51
CA GLU A 21 -29.86 4.36 -10.04
C GLU A 21 -29.41 5.57 -10.88
N GLY A 22 -28.10 5.79 -11.04
CA GLY A 22 -27.53 6.86 -11.86
C GLY A 22 -27.23 8.16 -11.09
N ASP A 23 -27.28 8.16 -9.76
CA ASP A 23 -26.83 9.31 -8.95
C ASP A 23 -25.30 9.47 -9.07
N ARG A 24 -24.90 10.53 -9.77
CA ARG A 24 -23.49 10.86 -10.05
C ARG A 24 -22.74 11.28 -8.79
N ASP A 25 -23.40 12.01 -7.90
CA ASP A 25 -22.78 12.48 -6.65
C ASP A 25 -22.56 11.29 -5.72
N ALA A 26 -23.51 10.34 -5.71
CA ALA A 26 -23.36 9.10 -4.97
C ALA A 26 -22.20 8.25 -5.49
N LEU A 27 -22.05 8.12 -6.82
CA LEU A 27 -20.92 7.40 -7.42
C LEU A 27 -19.58 8.09 -7.12
N GLU A 28 -19.51 9.41 -7.22
CA GLU A 28 -18.30 10.17 -6.90
C GLU A 28 -17.87 9.95 -5.45
N GLU A 29 -18.82 10.07 -4.51
CA GLU A 29 -18.56 9.84 -3.09
C GLU A 29 -18.16 8.38 -2.82
N LEU A 30 -18.80 7.42 -3.51
CA LEU A 30 -18.45 6.01 -3.42
C LEU A 30 -16.98 5.77 -3.81
N VAL A 31 -16.54 6.34 -4.93
CA VAL A 31 -15.15 6.27 -5.40
C VAL A 31 -14.19 6.95 -4.44
N ARG A 32 -14.52 8.17 -3.98
CA ARG A 32 -13.70 8.92 -3.01
C ARG A 32 -13.43 8.11 -1.75
N ARG A 33 -14.40 7.32 -1.28
CA ARG A 33 -14.27 6.49 -0.08
C ARG A 33 -13.39 5.24 -0.23
N ILE A 34 -13.09 4.82 -1.46
CA ILE A 34 -12.31 3.59 -1.72
C ILE A 34 -10.96 3.85 -2.39
N GLN A 35 -10.80 4.97 -3.11
CA GLN A 35 -9.64 5.22 -3.96
C GLN A 35 -8.31 5.14 -3.20
N ASP A 36 -8.23 5.73 -1.99
CA ASP A 36 -7.00 5.73 -1.19
C ASP A 36 -6.62 4.33 -0.74
N ARG A 37 -7.62 3.51 -0.41
CA ARG A 37 -7.38 2.14 0.05
C ARG A 37 -6.94 1.26 -1.13
N ILE A 38 -7.53 1.44 -2.31
CA ILE A 38 -7.09 0.74 -3.53
C ILE A 38 -5.69 1.17 -3.93
N TYR A 39 -5.41 2.47 -3.92
CA TYR A 39 -4.08 3.01 -4.17
C TYR A 39 -3.05 2.46 -3.18
N GLY A 40 -3.38 2.42 -1.89
CA GLY A 40 -2.53 1.84 -0.86
C GLY A 40 -2.22 0.36 -1.06
N ILE A 41 -3.15 -0.43 -1.62
CA ILE A 41 -2.90 -1.84 -2.02
C ILE A 41 -2.00 -1.86 -3.26
N ALA A 42 -2.31 -1.07 -4.28
CA ALA A 42 -1.57 -1.02 -5.53
C ALA A 42 -0.11 -0.60 -5.31
N LEU A 43 0.14 0.43 -4.49
CA LEU A 43 1.46 0.92 -4.16
C LEU A 43 2.30 -0.14 -3.43
N ARG A 44 1.70 -0.88 -2.49
CA ARG A 44 2.38 -1.98 -1.79
C ARG A 44 2.61 -3.21 -2.68
N MET A 45 1.81 -3.37 -3.73
CA MET A 45 1.97 -4.45 -4.71
C MET A 45 3.02 -4.12 -5.78
N LEU A 46 3.08 -2.87 -6.23
CA LEU A 46 3.82 -2.42 -7.43
C LEU A 46 5.00 -1.50 -7.13
N TYR A 47 5.16 -1.04 -5.88
CA TYR A 47 6.22 -0.18 -5.37
C TYR A 47 6.27 1.25 -5.93
N HIS A 48 6.21 1.43 -7.26
CA HIS A 48 6.30 2.74 -7.88
C HIS A 48 4.95 3.48 -7.87
N PRO A 49 4.90 4.74 -7.41
CA PRO A 49 3.69 5.56 -7.41
C PRO A 49 2.97 5.58 -8.76
N ALA A 50 3.66 5.91 -9.85
CA ALA A 50 3.05 5.96 -11.17
C ALA A 50 2.47 4.60 -11.65
N ASP A 51 3.11 3.46 -11.35
CA ASP A 51 2.54 2.14 -11.68
C ASP A 51 1.30 1.83 -10.83
N ALA A 52 1.31 2.27 -9.56
CA ALA A 52 0.19 2.14 -8.65
C ALA A 52 -0.98 3.06 -9.04
N GLU A 53 -0.68 4.24 -9.57
CA GLU A 53 -1.68 5.19 -10.06
C GLU A 53 -2.43 4.63 -11.26
N ASP A 54 -1.70 4.16 -12.28
CA ASP A 54 -2.24 3.48 -13.46
C ASP A 54 -3.16 2.33 -13.04
N ALA A 55 -2.65 1.43 -12.19
CA ALA A 55 -3.41 0.26 -11.75
C ALA A 55 -4.66 0.68 -10.96
N THR A 56 -4.56 1.71 -10.11
CA THR A 56 -5.70 2.23 -9.35
C THR A 56 -6.78 2.77 -10.28
N GLN A 57 -6.41 3.55 -11.29
CA GLN A 57 -7.35 4.04 -12.28
C GLN A 57 -8.05 2.89 -13.01
N GLU A 58 -7.31 1.89 -13.49
CA GLU A 58 -7.88 0.71 -14.15
C GLU A 58 -8.84 -0.07 -13.22
N ILE A 59 -8.50 -0.21 -11.95
CA ILE A 59 -9.35 -0.86 -10.93
C ILE A 59 -10.61 -0.04 -10.68
N LEU A 60 -10.51 1.27 -10.48
CA LEU A 60 -11.67 2.14 -10.23
C LEU A 60 -12.63 2.13 -11.41
N ILE A 61 -12.11 2.15 -12.65
CA ILE A 61 -12.93 1.97 -13.85
C ILE A 61 -13.67 0.63 -13.80
N LYS A 62 -12.99 -0.47 -13.47
CA LYS A 62 -13.63 -1.79 -13.35
C LYS A 62 -14.71 -1.83 -12.27
N ILE A 63 -14.47 -1.19 -11.13
CA ILE A 63 -15.44 -1.10 -10.04
C ILE A 63 -16.69 -0.37 -10.51
N ILE A 64 -16.52 0.78 -11.17
CA ILE A 64 -17.64 1.55 -11.71
C ILE A 64 -18.38 0.72 -12.76
N THR A 65 -17.69 0.15 -13.76
CA THR A 65 -18.34 -0.60 -14.85
C THR A 65 -19.07 -1.85 -14.42
N HIS A 66 -18.66 -2.46 -13.31
CA HIS A 66 -19.28 -3.69 -12.80
C HIS A 66 -20.19 -3.43 -11.60
N LEU A 67 -20.47 -2.16 -11.27
CA LEU A 67 -21.24 -1.79 -10.08
C LEU A 67 -22.66 -2.39 -10.08
N ASP A 68 -23.30 -2.46 -11.26
CA ASP A 68 -24.61 -3.11 -11.44
C ASP A 68 -24.61 -4.59 -11.05
N GLY A 69 -23.46 -5.25 -11.17
CA GLY A 69 -23.27 -6.66 -10.81
C GLY A 69 -23.08 -6.90 -9.31
N PHE A 70 -22.97 -5.84 -8.49
CA PHE A 70 -22.80 -5.99 -7.05
C PHE A 70 -24.14 -6.36 -6.38
N ARG A 71 -24.23 -7.62 -5.91
CA ARG A 71 -25.46 -8.19 -5.31
C ARG A 71 -25.60 -8.03 -3.79
N GLY A 72 -24.66 -7.38 -3.11
CA GLY A 72 -24.71 -7.22 -1.65
C GLY A 72 -24.39 -8.50 -0.85
N GLU A 73 -23.88 -9.56 -1.48
CA GLU A 73 -23.47 -10.81 -0.81
C GLU A 73 -22.27 -10.64 0.13
N SER A 74 -21.52 -9.54 -0.02
CA SER A 74 -20.44 -9.09 0.86
C SER A 74 -20.50 -7.56 0.97
N GLY A 75 -19.77 -6.99 1.93
CA GLY A 75 -19.64 -5.53 2.00
C GLY A 75 -18.99 -4.96 0.72
N PHE A 76 -19.41 -3.77 0.29
CA PHE A 76 -18.90 -3.15 -0.94
C PHE A 76 -17.36 -3.03 -0.97
N LYS A 77 -16.72 -2.75 0.17
CA LYS A 77 -15.25 -2.69 0.28
C LYS A 77 -14.61 -4.04 -0.04
N THR A 78 -15.16 -5.14 0.46
CA THR A 78 -14.69 -6.51 0.19
C THR A 78 -14.80 -6.83 -1.29
N TRP A 79 -15.93 -6.50 -1.92
CA TRP A 79 -16.14 -6.67 -3.35
C TRP A 79 -15.16 -5.83 -4.19
N ALA A 80 -14.96 -4.56 -3.84
CA ALA A 80 -13.98 -3.68 -4.49
C ALA A 80 -12.55 -4.21 -4.34
N TYR A 81 -12.18 -4.70 -3.16
CA TYR A 81 -10.86 -5.30 -2.91
C TYR A 81 -10.67 -6.61 -3.67
N ARG A 82 -11.73 -7.38 -3.93
CA ARG A 82 -11.65 -8.55 -4.81
C ARG A 82 -11.28 -8.15 -6.24
N ILE A 83 -11.93 -7.12 -6.77
CA ILE A 83 -11.59 -6.58 -8.11
C ILE A 83 -10.15 -6.07 -8.13
N ALA A 84 -9.76 -5.30 -7.11
CA ALA A 84 -8.40 -4.77 -6.97
C ALA A 84 -7.36 -5.89 -6.90
N SER A 85 -7.59 -6.89 -6.06
CA SER A 85 -6.66 -8.02 -5.84
C SER A 85 -6.53 -8.87 -7.10
N ASN A 86 -7.64 -9.20 -7.77
CA ASN A 86 -7.62 -9.95 -9.02
C ASN A 86 -6.86 -9.19 -10.11
N HIS A 87 -7.06 -7.88 -10.22
CA HIS A 87 -6.29 -7.06 -11.15
C HIS A 87 -4.80 -7.08 -10.79
N LEU A 88 -4.44 -6.74 -9.56
CA LEU A 88 -3.05 -6.65 -9.12
C LEU A 88 -2.30 -7.99 -9.08
N LEU A 89 -2.99 -9.13 -9.01
CA LEU A 89 -2.38 -10.45 -9.14
C LEU A 89 -2.13 -10.83 -10.61
N THR A 90 -2.90 -10.28 -11.53
CA THR A 90 -2.81 -10.59 -12.98
C THR A 90 -2.07 -9.55 -13.80
N THR A 91 -1.86 -8.33 -13.27
CA THR A 91 -1.08 -7.27 -13.93
C THR A 91 0.37 -7.70 -14.09
N ARG A 92 0.77 -8.10 -15.30
CA ARG A 92 2.13 -8.56 -15.61
C ARG A 92 3.07 -7.39 -15.94
N LYS A 93 4.37 -7.55 -15.68
CA LYS A 93 5.47 -6.72 -16.19
C LYS A 93 5.35 -5.24 -15.83
N ARG A 94 5.44 -4.93 -14.54
CA ARG A 94 5.66 -3.57 -14.03
C ARG A 94 7.10 -3.45 -13.54
N ARG A 95 7.60 -2.22 -13.38
CA ARG A 95 9.02 -1.93 -13.11
C ARG A 95 9.59 -2.73 -11.93
N ALA A 96 8.79 -2.88 -10.87
CA ALA A 96 9.20 -3.63 -9.67
C ALA A 96 9.46 -5.13 -9.92
N GLU A 97 8.86 -5.74 -10.95
CA GLU A 97 9.12 -7.15 -11.28
C GLU A 97 10.50 -7.35 -11.91
N GLU A 98 11.03 -6.33 -12.59
CA GLU A 98 12.35 -6.38 -13.22
C GLU A 98 13.47 -6.54 -12.19
N TRP A 99 13.25 -5.99 -10.99
CA TRP A 99 14.19 -6.09 -9.87
C TRP A 99 14.42 -7.54 -9.43
N ASN A 100 13.43 -8.42 -9.67
CA ASN A 100 13.44 -9.82 -9.27
C ASN A 100 13.88 -9.95 -7.80
N SER A 101 13.27 -9.14 -6.93
CA SER A 101 13.67 -8.98 -5.53
C SER A 101 13.56 -10.29 -4.76
N THR A 102 14.60 -10.61 -3.99
CA THR A 102 14.64 -11.76 -3.07
C THR A 102 15.28 -11.33 -1.76
N PHE A 103 15.01 -12.06 -0.68
CA PHE A 103 15.65 -11.79 0.60
C PHE A 103 17.18 -11.86 0.50
N ASP A 104 17.74 -12.81 -0.27
CA ASP A 104 19.19 -12.88 -0.49
C ASP A 104 19.75 -11.66 -1.22
N LYS A 105 19.00 -11.08 -2.17
CA LYS A 105 19.41 -9.83 -2.84
C LYS A 105 19.41 -8.67 -1.86
N CYS A 106 18.40 -8.59 -0.99
CA CYS A 106 18.34 -7.58 0.07
C CYS A 106 19.50 -7.73 1.05
N GLU A 107 19.84 -8.96 1.45
CA GLU A 107 20.99 -9.24 2.31
C GLU A 107 22.30 -8.78 1.66
N ARG A 108 22.57 -9.17 0.42
CA ARG A 108 23.75 -8.70 -0.33
C ARG A 108 23.81 -7.18 -0.48
N ARG A 109 22.64 -6.52 -0.60
CA ARG A 109 22.56 -5.06 -0.65
C ARG A 109 23.00 -4.45 0.69
N ILE A 110 22.53 -5.00 1.81
CA ILE A 110 22.91 -4.58 3.16
C ILE A 110 24.42 -4.75 3.37
N GLU A 111 24.98 -5.91 3.02
CA GLU A 111 26.42 -6.18 3.15
C GLU A 111 27.28 -5.16 2.38
N LYS A 112 26.90 -4.87 1.13
CA LYS A 112 27.57 -3.84 0.32
C LYS A 112 27.44 -2.45 0.93
N GLY A 113 26.26 -2.11 1.43
CA GLY A 113 26.02 -0.82 2.09
C GLY A 113 26.84 -0.63 3.36
N LEU A 114 26.97 -1.67 4.19
CA LEU A 114 27.79 -1.61 5.41
C LEU A 114 29.29 -1.49 5.13
N SER A 115 29.71 -1.99 3.97
CA SER A 115 31.09 -1.90 3.50
C SER A 115 31.38 -0.60 2.76
N TYR A 116 30.36 0.25 2.55
CA TYR A 116 30.46 1.44 1.73
C TYR A 116 30.84 2.67 2.56
N CYS A 117 32.03 3.21 2.31
CA CYS A 117 32.47 4.48 2.89
C CYS A 117 32.05 5.63 1.97
N GLY A 118 30.77 6.04 2.04
CA GLY A 118 30.26 7.23 1.35
C GLY A 118 30.05 8.38 2.32
N HIS A 119 30.39 9.61 1.91
CA HIS A 119 30.16 10.82 2.68
C HIS A 119 29.21 11.75 1.93
N GLN A 120 27.98 11.84 2.40
CA GLN A 120 27.06 12.91 2.00
C GLN A 120 26.88 13.87 3.16
N SER A 121 26.87 15.16 2.83
CA SER A 121 26.68 16.24 3.80
C SER A 121 25.37 16.94 3.51
N PHE A 122 24.25 16.29 3.87
CA PHE A 122 22.94 16.94 3.91
C PHE A 122 22.78 17.74 5.20
N ASN A 123 21.91 18.74 5.18
CA ASN A 123 21.52 19.39 6.44
C ASN A 123 20.64 18.44 7.29
N GLU A 124 20.43 18.79 8.57
CA GLU A 124 19.73 17.91 9.52
C GLU A 124 18.28 17.59 9.10
N ALA A 125 17.58 18.56 8.50
CA ALA A 125 16.20 18.38 8.06
C ALA A 125 16.10 17.47 6.82
N GLU A 126 16.94 17.70 5.81
CA GLU A 126 17.06 16.87 4.62
C GLU A 126 17.43 15.43 4.98
N ASN A 127 18.40 15.25 5.89
CA ASN A 127 18.80 13.93 6.36
C ASN A 127 17.64 13.22 7.06
N GLY A 128 16.82 13.94 7.84
CA GLY A 128 15.61 13.40 8.46
C GLY A 128 14.62 12.84 7.44
N LEU A 129 14.33 13.58 6.37
CA LEU A 129 13.41 13.15 5.30
C LEU A 129 13.98 11.96 4.51
N LEU A 130 15.26 11.99 4.17
CA LEU A 130 15.92 10.88 3.47
C LEU A 130 15.94 9.59 4.29
N LEU A 131 16.09 9.69 5.62
CA LEU A 131 15.97 8.54 6.51
C LEU A 131 14.53 8.03 6.62
N GLU A 132 13.53 8.90 6.58
CA GLU A 132 12.11 8.51 6.50
C GLU A 132 11.83 7.79 5.18
N GLU A 133 12.25 8.36 4.05
CA GLU A 133 12.16 7.75 2.72
C GLU A 133 12.83 6.37 2.69
N MET A 134 14.07 6.27 3.19
CA MET A 134 14.80 5.01 3.24
C MET A 134 14.06 3.92 4.04
N LYS A 135 13.46 4.29 5.18
CA LYS A 135 12.65 3.34 5.98
C LYS A 135 11.42 2.89 5.19
N LEU A 136 10.69 3.81 4.58
CA LEU A 136 9.49 3.52 3.80
C LEU A 136 9.82 2.68 2.56
N ALA A 137 10.81 3.09 1.77
CA ALA A 137 11.28 2.41 0.58
C ALA A 137 11.78 0.99 0.89
N CYS A 138 12.55 0.80 1.96
CA CYS A 138 13.02 -0.53 2.36
C CYS A 138 11.85 -1.47 2.71
N MET A 139 10.89 -0.97 3.48
CA MET A 139 9.73 -1.74 3.91
C MET A 139 8.80 -2.08 2.74
N GLN A 140 8.61 -1.17 1.79
CA GLN A 140 7.90 -1.44 0.54
C GLN A 140 8.66 -2.47 -0.31
N ALA A 141 9.98 -2.37 -0.41
CA ALA A 141 10.81 -3.30 -1.17
C ALA A 141 10.83 -4.72 -0.57
N LEU A 142 10.75 -4.86 0.76
CA LEU A 142 10.65 -6.18 1.42
C LEU A 142 9.40 -6.96 1.01
N LEU A 143 8.29 -6.27 0.73
CA LEU A 143 7.09 -6.91 0.19
C LEU A 143 7.38 -7.54 -1.18
N LEU A 144 8.27 -6.94 -1.97
CA LEU A 144 8.64 -7.44 -3.29
C LEU A 144 9.38 -8.79 -3.24
N CYS A 145 10.01 -9.13 -2.11
CA CYS A 145 10.67 -10.43 -1.90
C CYS A 145 9.70 -11.59 -1.72
N LEU A 146 8.42 -11.31 -1.44
CA LEU A 146 7.36 -12.31 -1.35
C LEU A 146 6.81 -12.63 -2.75
N SER A 147 6.34 -13.87 -2.95
CA SER A 147 5.50 -14.20 -4.11
C SER A 147 4.25 -13.33 -4.11
N ARG A 148 3.64 -13.08 -5.28
CA ARG A 148 2.50 -12.15 -5.38
C ARG A 148 1.32 -12.56 -4.51
N GLU A 149 1.05 -13.85 -4.40
CA GLU A 149 -0.06 -14.40 -3.62
C GLU A 149 0.17 -14.22 -2.13
N ILE A 150 1.42 -14.42 -1.67
CA ILE A 150 1.82 -14.23 -0.28
C ILE A 150 1.87 -12.73 0.05
N ARG A 151 2.39 -11.90 -0.86
CA ARG A 151 2.43 -10.43 -0.76
C ARG A 151 1.02 -9.87 -0.59
N MET A 152 0.09 -10.28 -1.45
CA MET A 152 -1.30 -9.83 -1.38
C MET A 152 -1.96 -10.24 -0.05
N ALA A 153 -1.81 -11.50 0.36
CA ALA A 153 -2.33 -11.96 1.65
C ALA A 153 -1.73 -11.18 2.84
N PHE A 154 -0.43 -10.89 2.78
CA PHE A 154 0.27 -10.08 3.80
C PHE A 154 -0.30 -8.66 3.85
N ILE A 155 -0.44 -7.99 2.71
CA ILE A 155 -0.99 -6.63 2.63
C ILE A 155 -2.40 -6.59 3.22
N LEU A 156 -3.30 -7.48 2.78
CA LEU A 156 -4.67 -7.53 3.27
C LEU A 156 -4.73 -7.82 4.78
N GLY A 157 -4.01 -8.84 5.25
CA GLY A 157 -4.10 -9.29 6.65
C GLY A 157 -3.29 -8.47 7.66
N VAL A 158 -2.19 -7.82 7.25
CA VAL A 158 -1.34 -7.01 8.16
C VAL A 158 -1.69 -5.55 8.08
N VAL A 159 -1.72 -4.97 6.87
CA VAL A 159 -1.91 -3.53 6.66
C VAL A 159 -3.38 -3.17 6.72
N PHE A 160 -4.22 -3.89 5.96
CA PHE A 160 -5.67 -3.62 5.91
C PHE A 160 -6.46 -4.34 7.01
N GLN A 161 -5.79 -5.21 7.77
CA GLN A 161 -6.32 -5.91 8.94
C GLN A 161 -7.57 -6.75 8.65
N THR A 162 -7.67 -7.32 7.44
CA THR A 162 -8.77 -8.22 7.09
C THR A 162 -8.70 -9.50 7.91
N THR A 163 -9.86 -10.03 8.29
CA THR A 163 -9.98 -11.35 8.91
C THR A 163 -9.65 -12.47 7.91
N GLY A 164 -9.51 -13.70 8.42
CA GLY A 164 -9.32 -14.86 7.54
C GLY A 164 -10.50 -15.13 6.61
N ILE A 165 -11.72 -14.81 7.06
CA ILE A 165 -12.95 -14.96 6.26
C ILE A 165 -12.96 -13.91 5.15
N GLU A 166 -12.85 -12.63 5.49
CA GLU A 166 -12.81 -11.53 4.51
C GLU A 166 -11.65 -11.71 3.52
N GLY A 167 -10.46 -12.08 4.01
CA GLY A 167 -9.31 -12.33 3.15
C GLY A 167 -9.50 -13.49 2.18
N GLY A 168 -10.21 -14.54 2.61
CA GLY A 168 -10.62 -15.65 1.76
C GLY A 168 -11.60 -15.21 0.67
N GLU A 169 -12.63 -14.44 1.05
CA GLU A 169 -13.61 -13.86 0.12
C GLU A 169 -12.96 -12.91 -0.91
N ILE A 170 -12.02 -12.06 -0.47
CA ILE A 170 -11.32 -11.10 -1.34
C ILE A 170 -10.44 -11.82 -2.36
N LEU A 171 -9.76 -12.90 -1.95
CA LEU A 171 -8.83 -13.64 -2.82
C LEU A 171 -9.45 -14.85 -3.52
N ASP A 172 -10.74 -15.09 -3.32
CA ASP A 172 -11.47 -16.25 -3.86
C ASP A 172 -10.80 -17.60 -3.51
N ILE A 173 -10.47 -17.76 -2.22
CA ILE A 173 -9.85 -18.96 -1.66
C ILE A 173 -10.49 -19.31 -0.31
N SER A 174 -10.23 -20.52 0.20
CA SER A 174 -10.68 -20.87 1.55
C SER A 174 -10.03 -19.96 2.62
N PRO A 175 -10.75 -19.63 3.70
CA PRO A 175 -10.19 -18.86 4.83
C PRO A 175 -8.91 -19.50 5.40
N GLU A 176 -8.84 -20.84 5.36
CA GLU A 176 -7.66 -21.59 5.75
C GLU A 176 -6.46 -21.32 4.83
N SER A 177 -6.65 -21.37 3.52
CA SER A 177 -5.59 -21.07 2.55
C SER A 177 -5.08 -19.63 2.70
N PHE A 178 -5.99 -18.68 2.95
CA PHE A 178 -5.61 -17.30 3.27
C PHE A 178 -4.72 -17.22 4.53
N ARG A 179 -5.16 -17.82 5.64
CA ARG A 179 -4.39 -17.85 6.90
C ARG A 179 -3.01 -18.46 6.72
N GLN A 180 -2.90 -19.53 5.93
CA GLN A 180 -1.62 -20.15 5.62
C GLN A 180 -0.70 -19.25 4.80
N ARG A 181 -1.21 -18.56 3.76
CA ARG A 181 -0.43 -17.57 2.98
C ARG A 181 0.04 -16.42 3.86
N LEU A 182 -0.85 -15.87 4.69
CA LEU A 182 -0.54 -14.78 5.62
C LEU A 182 0.52 -15.20 6.65
N SER A 183 0.38 -16.40 7.23
CA SER A 183 1.37 -16.96 8.16
C SER A 183 2.74 -17.12 7.51
N ARG A 184 2.80 -17.66 6.27
CA ARG A 184 4.04 -17.77 5.50
C ARG A 184 4.70 -16.41 5.27
N GLY A 185 3.94 -15.41 4.81
CA GLY A 185 4.48 -14.06 4.57
C GLY A 185 5.01 -13.40 5.84
N ARG A 186 4.27 -13.53 6.96
CA ARG A 186 4.70 -13.06 8.28
C ARG A 186 6.02 -13.70 8.70
N LYS A 187 6.12 -15.02 8.58
CA LYS A 187 7.35 -15.75 8.92
C LYS A 187 8.54 -15.30 8.07
N GLN A 188 8.39 -15.28 6.74
CA GLN A 188 9.48 -14.89 5.83
C GLN A 188 10.03 -13.49 6.11
N ILE A 189 9.14 -12.51 6.32
CA ILE A 189 9.55 -11.15 6.66
C ILE A 189 10.16 -11.09 8.07
N SER A 190 9.57 -11.78 9.05
CA SER A 190 10.08 -11.79 10.42
C SER A 190 11.47 -12.40 10.50
N ASP A 191 11.69 -13.57 9.89
CA ASP A 191 12.97 -14.28 9.86
C ASP A 191 14.10 -13.39 9.28
N PHE A 192 13.78 -12.60 8.26
CA PHE A 192 14.74 -11.64 7.69
C PHE A 192 14.96 -10.44 8.62
N MET A 193 13.89 -9.78 9.07
CA MET A 193 14.01 -8.54 9.83
C MET A 193 14.63 -8.75 11.21
N SER A 194 14.38 -9.90 11.84
CA SER A 194 14.88 -10.25 13.17
C SER A 194 16.39 -10.42 13.23
N THR A 195 17.00 -10.82 12.11
CA THR A 195 18.44 -11.02 12.01
C THR A 195 19.17 -9.86 11.35
N LYS A 196 18.48 -9.06 10.51
CA LYS A 196 19.12 -8.03 9.70
C LYS A 196 18.77 -6.60 10.09
N CYS A 197 17.54 -6.29 10.52
CA CYS A 197 17.03 -4.92 10.63
C CYS A 197 17.14 -4.34 12.05
N SER A 198 17.80 -3.18 12.20
CA SER A 198 17.93 -2.47 13.49
C SER A 198 16.61 -1.92 14.04
N LEU A 199 15.59 -1.69 13.19
CA LEU A 199 14.26 -1.26 13.63
C LEU A 199 13.54 -2.34 14.46
N VAL A 200 13.92 -3.62 14.28
CA VAL A 200 13.34 -4.75 15.05
C VAL A 200 14.25 -5.12 16.22
N ASN A 201 15.55 -5.19 15.98
CA ASN A 201 16.54 -5.46 17.02
C ASN A 201 17.75 -4.53 16.86
N PRO A 202 18.01 -3.60 17.79
CA PRO A 202 19.09 -2.62 17.68
C PRO A 202 20.50 -3.21 17.51
N LYS A 203 20.71 -4.49 17.82
CA LYS A 203 22.00 -5.19 17.63
C LYS A 203 22.24 -5.65 16.18
N ASN A 204 21.21 -5.58 15.34
CA ASN A 204 21.29 -6.04 13.97
C ASN A 204 22.12 -5.09 13.10
N PRO A 205 22.76 -5.62 12.04
CA PRO A 205 23.74 -4.86 11.28
C PRO A 205 23.15 -3.73 10.42
N CYS A 206 21.92 -3.88 9.90
CA CYS A 206 21.33 -2.87 9.02
C CYS A 206 20.78 -1.68 9.83
N HIS A 207 21.48 -0.55 9.77
CA HIS A 207 21.02 0.76 10.22
C HIS A 207 20.76 1.65 9.01
N CYS A 208 19.56 2.21 8.89
CA CYS A 208 19.17 3.04 7.73
C CYS A 208 20.21 4.14 7.44
N GLU A 209 20.71 4.80 8.49
CA GLU A 209 21.76 5.83 8.40
C GLU A 209 23.10 5.35 7.83
N LYS A 210 23.45 4.07 8.02
CA LYS A 210 24.68 3.47 7.48
C LYS A 210 24.53 3.01 6.04
N ILE A 211 23.30 2.69 5.62
CA ILE A 211 23.01 2.19 4.27
C ILE A 211 22.64 3.34 3.32
N LEU A 212 22.14 4.46 3.84
CA LEU A 212 21.59 5.57 3.05
C LEU A 212 22.55 6.06 1.95
N SER A 213 23.81 6.34 2.28
CA SER A 213 24.81 6.81 1.31
C SER A 213 25.01 5.83 0.15
N PHE A 214 25.04 4.53 0.44
CA PHE A 214 25.16 3.50 -0.59
C PHE A 214 23.92 3.45 -1.48
N ASP A 215 22.74 3.62 -0.90
CA ASP A 215 21.48 3.57 -1.63
C ASP A 215 21.22 4.79 -2.50
N ILE A 216 21.78 5.94 -2.14
CA ILE A 216 21.78 7.14 -2.98
C ILE A 216 22.80 6.99 -4.11
N GLU A 217 24.05 6.66 -3.79
CA GLU A 217 25.16 6.80 -4.75
C GLU A 217 25.37 5.59 -5.66
N LYS A 218 25.12 4.38 -5.14
CA LYS A 218 25.46 3.13 -5.83
C LYS A 218 24.24 2.32 -6.20
N ALA A 219 23.37 2.02 -5.23
CA ALA A 219 22.17 1.23 -5.50
C ALA A 219 21.11 2.04 -6.26
N ARG A 220 21.13 3.37 -6.12
CA ARG A 220 20.15 4.31 -6.70
C ARG A 220 18.71 3.92 -6.39
N VAL A 221 18.50 3.48 -5.15
CA VAL A 221 17.17 3.16 -4.64
C VAL A 221 16.52 4.39 -4.02
N ILE A 222 17.33 5.30 -3.49
CA ILE A 222 16.88 6.60 -2.96
C ILE A 222 17.36 7.69 -3.90
N ASP A 223 16.43 8.52 -4.38
CA ASP A 223 16.73 9.72 -5.16
C ASP A 223 16.44 10.94 -4.29
N PRO A 224 17.47 11.69 -3.83
CA PRO A 224 17.27 12.84 -2.96
C PRO A 224 16.42 13.96 -3.57
N GLU A 225 16.37 14.06 -4.90
CA GLU A 225 15.60 15.07 -5.62
C GLU A 225 14.15 14.62 -5.89
N ASN A 226 13.84 13.34 -5.64
CA ASN A 226 12.54 12.74 -5.96
C ASN A 226 12.20 11.60 -4.98
N LEU A 227 11.74 11.98 -3.79
CA LEU A 227 11.28 11.03 -2.76
C LEU A 227 9.95 10.38 -3.20
N LEU A 228 9.91 9.06 -3.25
CA LEU A 228 8.73 8.33 -3.73
C LEU A 228 7.65 8.19 -2.65
N PHE A 229 8.03 8.21 -1.37
CA PHE A 229 7.14 7.86 -0.26
C PHE A 229 7.04 8.95 0.81
N ALA A 230 8.14 9.58 1.21
CA ALA A 230 8.18 10.54 2.32
C ALA A 230 7.41 11.84 2.00
N ASP A 231 7.49 12.30 0.75
CA ASP A 231 6.76 13.46 0.24
C ASP A 231 5.39 13.10 -0.35
N HIS A 232 5.07 11.80 -0.38
CA HIS A 232 3.78 11.36 -0.90
C HIS A 232 2.66 11.82 0.03
N LEU A 233 1.62 12.44 -0.55
CA LEU A 233 0.46 12.90 0.19
C LEU A 233 -0.14 11.75 1.02
N CYS A 234 -0.44 12.01 2.29
CA CYS A 234 -1.06 11.05 3.20
C CYS A 234 -2.08 11.76 4.11
N TYR A 235 -3.21 11.09 4.39
CA TYR A 235 -4.29 11.69 5.21
C TYR A 235 -4.04 11.57 6.72
N ALA A 236 -3.16 10.65 7.12
CA ALA A 236 -2.72 10.51 8.50
C ALA A 236 -1.30 9.96 8.54
N LYS A 237 -0.34 10.75 9.03
CA LYS A 237 0.91 10.19 9.57
C LYS A 237 0.52 9.45 10.85
N LYS A 238 0.28 8.15 10.79
CA LYS A 238 0.04 7.34 12.00
C LYS A 238 1.30 7.32 12.86
N ASN A 239 1.35 8.28 13.77
CA ASN A 239 1.94 8.27 15.10
C ASN A 239 3.40 7.82 15.23
N GLY A 240 4.29 8.81 15.36
CA GLY A 240 5.58 8.65 16.05
C GLY A 240 5.46 8.16 17.51
N GLN A 241 4.25 8.12 18.09
CA GLN A 241 3.98 7.49 19.40
C GLN A 241 3.97 5.96 19.36
N ALA A 242 3.54 5.33 18.25
CA ALA A 242 3.52 3.86 18.14
C ALA A 242 4.94 3.26 18.16
N MET A 243 5.94 4.02 17.70
CA MET A 243 7.34 3.57 17.69
C MET A 243 7.96 3.50 19.09
N LYS A 244 7.54 4.33 20.04
CA LYS A 244 8.17 4.40 21.39
C LYS A 244 7.94 3.13 22.22
N GLN A 245 6.90 2.35 21.93
CA GLN A 245 6.54 1.12 22.64
C GLN A 245 6.87 -0.16 21.86
N LEU A 246 7.43 -0.07 20.65
CA LEU A 246 7.77 -1.24 19.83
C LEU A 246 8.73 -2.20 20.56
N GLN A 247 9.68 -1.68 21.34
CA GLN A 247 10.68 -2.50 22.04
C GLN A 247 10.09 -3.43 23.11
N GLU A 248 8.85 -3.18 23.56
CA GLU A 248 8.17 -4.00 24.58
C GLU A 248 7.31 -5.11 23.96
N LEU A 249 7.05 -5.07 22.65
CA LEU A 249 6.21 -6.05 21.96
C LEU A 249 6.98 -7.33 21.62
N ASP A 250 6.25 -8.43 21.42
CA ASP A 250 6.81 -9.62 20.78
C ASP A 250 7.35 -9.27 19.38
N GLU A 251 8.36 -10.01 18.93
CA GLU A 251 9.07 -9.72 17.69
C GLU A 251 8.15 -9.71 16.45
N LEU A 252 7.23 -10.67 16.36
CA LEU A 252 6.29 -10.72 15.25
C LEU A 252 5.30 -9.53 15.29
N VAL A 253 4.92 -9.12 16.50
CA VAL A 253 4.06 -7.96 16.72
C VAL A 253 4.80 -6.67 16.35
N ARG A 254 6.09 -6.55 16.67
CA ARG A 254 6.94 -5.44 16.21
C ARG A 254 6.95 -5.32 14.70
N VAL A 255 7.31 -6.41 14.01
CA VAL A 255 7.41 -6.45 12.55
C VAL A 255 6.09 -6.00 11.92
N THR A 256 4.97 -6.60 12.32
CA THR A 256 3.66 -6.24 11.76
C THR A 256 3.23 -4.81 12.10
N THR A 257 3.62 -4.29 13.27
CA THR A 257 3.34 -2.89 13.66
C THR A 257 4.13 -1.89 12.81
N LEU A 258 5.37 -2.21 12.39
CA LEU A 258 6.12 -1.36 11.47
C LEU A 258 5.39 -1.20 10.13
N PHE A 259 4.87 -2.28 9.55
CA PHE A 259 4.07 -2.22 8.30
C PHE A 259 2.74 -1.47 8.48
N ARG A 260 2.12 -1.55 9.66
CA ARG A 260 0.88 -0.82 9.99
C ARG A 260 1.08 0.66 10.26
N SER A 261 2.29 1.05 10.66
CA SER A 261 2.66 2.44 10.94
C SER A 261 3.08 3.19 9.66
N HIS A 262 3.10 2.51 8.51
CA HIS A 262 3.30 3.17 7.22
C HIS A 262 2.15 4.14 6.92
N PRO A 263 2.43 5.24 6.19
CA PRO A 263 1.41 6.19 5.81
C PRO A 263 0.23 5.53 5.09
N ASP A 264 -0.97 6.03 5.42
CA ASP A 264 -2.16 5.83 4.62
C ASP A 264 -2.08 6.82 3.45
N TYR A 265 -1.41 6.41 2.37
CA TYR A 265 -1.18 7.22 1.17
C TYR A 265 -2.50 7.67 0.56
N ALA A 266 -2.62 8.98 0.35
CA ALA A 266 -3.72 9.57 -0.39
C ALA A 266 -3.54 9.22 -1.86
N ALA A 267 -4.60 8.75 -2.50
CA ALA A 267 -4.62 8.64 -3.94
C ALA A 267 -4.55 10.05 -4.56
N PRO A 268 -3.88 10.25 -5.71
CA PRO A 268 -3.90 11.53 -6.40
C PRO A 268 -5.32 12.06 -6.63
N GLU A 269 -5.55 13.35 -6.38
CA GLU A 269 -6.86 13.99 -6.55
C GLU A 269 -7.43 13.84 -7.97
N ALA A 270 -6.53 13.68 -8.95
CA ALA A 270 -6.84 13.45 -10.36
C ALA A 270 -7.79 12.27 -10.61
N PHE A 271 -7.84 11.26 -9.74
CA PHE A 271 -8.75 10.12 -9.94
C PHE A 271 -10.22 10.52 -9.89
N VAL A 272 -10.59 11.47 -9.03
CA VAL A 272 -11.98 11.91 -8.96
C VAL A 272 -12.36 12.70 -10.21
N GLU A 273 -11.44 13.50 -10.75
CA GLU A 273 -11.67 14.22 -11.99
C GLU A 273 -11.80 13.29 -13.20
N ILE A 274 -11.01 12.21 -13.23
CA ILE A 274 -11.11 11.17 -14.26
C ILE A 274 -12.48 10.49 -14.17
N VAL A 275 -12.94 10.16 -12.96
CA VAL A 275 -14.28 9.58 -12.77
C VAL A 275 -15.37 10.55 -13.21
N ARG A 276 -15.30 11.84 -12.86
CA ARG A 276 -16.25 12.86 -13.35
C ARG A 276 -16.30 12.91 -14.87
N LYS A 277 -15.14 12.98 -15.54
CA LYS A 277 -15.05 12.96 -17.01
C LYS A 277 -15.65 11.69 -17.62
N LEU A 278 -15.41 10.54 -17.00
CA LEU A 278 -15.97 9.26 -17.44
C LEU A 278 -17.49 9.22 -17.32
N VAL A 279 -18.04 9.69 -16.20
CA VAL A 279 -19.48 9.83 -15.97
C VAL A 279 -20.11 10.81 -16.96
N ASP A 280 -19.49 11.96 -17.18
CA ASP A 280 -19.98 13.00 -18.09
C ASP A 280 -19.95 12.59 -19.57
N SER A 281 -19.06 11.66 -19.93
CA SER A 281 -18.97 11.13 -21.29
C SER A 281 -20.18 10.29 -21.73
N ARG A 282 -21.13 9.96 -20.81
CA ARG A 282 -22.29 9.08 -21.03
C ARG A 282 -21.94 7.70 -21.62
N LYS A 283 -20.68 7.28 -21.53
CA LYS A 283 -20.21 6.00 -22.07
C LYS A 283 -20.63 4.79 -21.23
N PHE A 284 -21.19 5.00 -20.04
CA PHE A 284 -21.57 3.94 -19.11
C PHE A 284 -23.09 3.83 -19.00
N GLN A 285 -23.59 2.59 -19.17
CA GLN A 285 -25.02 2.25 -19.16
C GLN A 285 -25.70 2.49 -17.80
N LEU A 286 -24.93 2.75 -16.75
CA LEU A 286 -25.38 3.11 -15.39
C LEU A 286 -26.21 4.40 -15.35
N PHE A 287 -26.06 5.27 -16.35
CA PHE A 287 -26.77 6.55 -16.45
C PHE A 287 -27.74 6.50 -17.63
N LYS A 288 -28.84 5.75 -17.49
CA LYS A 288 -29.96 5.82 -18.45
C LYS A 288 -30.82 7.04 -18.19
#